data_AF-A0A2V8TJJ9-F1
#
_entry.id   AF-A0A2V8TJJ9-F1
#
_cell.length_a   1.000
_cell.length_b   1.000
_cell.length_c   1.000
_cell.angle_alpha   90.00
_cell.angle_beta   90.00
_cell.angle_gamma   90.00
#
_symmetry.space_group_name_H-M   'P 1'
#
loop_
_entity.id
_entity.type
_entity.pdbx_description
1 polymer ?
#
loop_
_entity_poly.entity_id
_entity_poly.type
_entity_poly.pdbx_seq_one_letter_code
_entity_poly.pdbx_strand_id
1 'polypeptide(L)'
;MRRRLLAASTLVLLPMAASAPAFASDLERRLESRWRGAWVITAVDTYSDCSGTHTNNNVSGTLVNSRGRLRFRPGELAQVGKIDVKRSRIDVFLGLPEPVLTSYQDGPFTLFNETRCLLELDVELPRSLISGDNADGIEAALQALVRRFNSQDEAMQAKDWNHRKREAYPADYDRTLAQHAAWKAQQVNVAIQARIDKAREETSRLADRVTSDPDYLKGFAAGIEAMRAVDLGQCNDLMSRDFANVAPAPPRVAGFGGDAAGRYTRGYQDGQRLVFGLESLQRLPQCLVPVPPTAMPGPAQR
;
A
#
# COMPACT_ATOMS: atom_id res chain seq x y z
N MET A 1 6.68 -19.98 72.15
CA MET A 1 7.91 -19.62 71.40
C MET A 1 7.75 -19.95 69.93
N ARG A 2 7.62 -18.95 69.04
CA ARG A 2 8.20 -18.94 67.67
C ARG A 2 7.75 -17.66 66.95
N ARG A 3 8.70 -16.73 66.86
CA ARG A 3 8.67 -15.51 66.04
C ARG A 3 8.59 -15.92 64.57
N ARG A 4 7.79 -15.23 63.76
CA ARG A 4 7.98 -15.19 62.30
C ARG A 4 8.25 -13.75 61.88
N LEU A 5 9.39 -13.61 61.21
CA LEU A 5 10.04 -12.39 60.76
C LEU A 5 9.36 -11.81 59.52
N LEU A 6 9.36 -10.48 59.48
CA LEU A 6 9.08 -9.61 58.34
C LEU A 6 10.09 -9.86 57.20
N ALA A 7 9.63 -9.85 55.96
CA ALA A 7 10.45 -9.60 54.78
C ALA A 7 9.73 -8.56 53.92
N ALA A 8 10.19 -7.31 54.00
CA ALA A 8 9.76 -6.22 53.14
C ALA A 8 10.67 -6.19 51.91
N SER A 9 10.12 -6.53 50.75
CA SER A 9 10.81 -6.42 49.46
C SER A 9 10.69 -5.00 48.94
N THR A 10 11.81 -4.26 48.93
CA THR A 10 11.91 -2.91 48.36
C THR A 10 12.04 -3.03 46.83
N LEU A 11 11.01 -2.63 46.09
CA LEU A 11 11.01 -2.56 44.64
C LEU A 11 11.73 -1.27 44.21
N VAL A 12 12.93 -1.40 43.63
CA VAL A 12 13.66 -0.28 43.03
C VAL A 12 13.06 0.00 41.65
N LEU A 13 12.24 1.06 41.55
CA LEU A 13 11.79 1.63 40.28
C LEU A 13 12.94 2.46 39.66
N LEU A 14 13.58 1.92 38.63
CA LEU A 14 14.42 2.69 37.73
C LEU A 14 13.54 3.64 36.90
N PRO A 15 13.82 4.96 36.87
CA PRO A 15 13.14 5.85 35.95
C PRO A 15 13.62 5.54 34.52
N MET A 16 12.70 5.09 33.67
CA MET A 16 12.89 5.15 32.22
C MET A 16 13.10 6.61 31.85
N ALA A 17 14.32 6.94 31.43
CA ALA A 17 14.60 8.18 30.73
C ALA A 17 13.80 8.14 29.41
N ALA A 18 12.64 8.80 29.44
CA ALA A 18 11.91 9.11 28.23
C ALA A 18 12.78 10.05 27.40
N SER A 19 13.29 9.54 26.27
CA SER A 19 13.93 10.34 25.23
C SER A 19 12.91 11.33 24.70
N ALA A 20 12.87 12.53 25.29
CA ALA A 20 12.06 13.62 24.77
C ALA A 20 12.55 13.94 23.33
N PRO A 21 11.64 14.19 22.38
CA PRO A 21 12.02 14.63 21.05
C PRO A 21 12.85 15.92 21.18
N ALA A 22 13.94 15.98 20.41
CA ALA A 22 14.83 17.13 20.34
C ALA A 22 14.01 18.43 20.21
N PHE A 23 14.24 19.37 21.13
CA PHE A 23 13.53 20.64 21.19
C PHE A 23 13.66 21.37 19.85
N ALA A 24 12.56 21.47 19.11
CA ALA A 24 12.40 22.47 18.06
C ALA A 24 12.76 23.85 18.66
N SER A 25 13.53 24.65 17.92
CA SER A 25 13.92 25.99 18.38
C SER A 25 12.68 26.82 18.75
N ASP A 26 12.81 27.79 19.67
CA ASP A 26 11.71 28.69 20.03
C ASP A 26 11.12 29.42 18.83
N LEU A 27 11.93 29.67 17.80
CA LEU A 27 11.51 30.20 16.51
C LEU A 27 10.53 29.26 15.80
N GLU A 28 10.94 28.00 15.61
CA GLU A 28 10.15 27.00 14.91
C GLU A 28 8.82 26.76 15.61
N ARG A 29 8.82 26.65 16.95
CA ARG A 29 7.57 26.50 17.73
C ARG A 29 6.60 27.67 17.55
N ARG A 30 7.12 28.90 17.48
CA ARG A 30 6.29 30.11 17.24
C ARG A 30 5.74 30.15 15.82
N LEU A 31 6.51 29.73 14.83
CA LEU A 31 6.05 29.69 13.44
C LEU A 31 5.02 28.57 13.26
N GLU A 32 5.30 27.37 13.77
CA GLU A 32 4.37 26.24 13.75
C GLU A 32 3.03 26.59 14.43
N SER A 33 3.03 27.26 15.59
CA SER A 33 1.79 27.63 16.27
C SER A 33 0.94 28.65 15.49
N ARG A 34 1.55 29.47 14.64
CA ARG A 34 0.86 30.46 13.80
C ARG A 34 0.35 29.88 12.48
N TRP A 35 1.10 28.94 11.90
CA TRP A 35 0.92 28.52 10.52
C TRP A 35 0.37 27.11 10.36
N ARG A 36 0.63 26.18 11.29
CA ARG A 36 0.15 24.81 11.15
C ARG A 36 -1.37 24.77 11.06
N GLY A 37 -1.88 24.05 10.07
CA GLY A 37 -3.31 23.91 9.81
C GLY A 37 -3.94 25.13 9.13
N ALA A 38 -3.20 26.24 8.97
CA ALA A 38 -3.71 27.43 8.32
C ALA A 38 -3.99 27.15 6.83
N TRP A 39 -5.04 27.80 6.33
CA TRP A 39 -5.37 27.79 4.92
C TRP A 39 -4.59 28.88 4.22
N VAL A 40 -4.04 28.55 3.06
CA VAL A 40 -3.25 29.50 2.27
C VAL A 40 -3.64 29.48 0.80
N ILE A 41 -3.39 30.59 0.13
CA ILE A 41 -3.41 30.68 -1.34
C ILE A 41 -1.99 30.97 -1.80
N THR A 42 -1.48 30.17 -2.74
CA THR A 42 -0.14 30.39 -3.31
C THR A 42 -0.12 31.64 -4.19
N ALA A 43 0.89 32.47 -4.07
CA ALA A 43 1.10 33.66 -4.91
C ALA A 43 2.12 33.41 -6.04
N VAL A 44 2.78 32.26 -6.04
CA VAL A 44 3.79 31.83 -7.01
C VAL A 44 3.40 30.50 -7.65
N ASP A 45 4.03 30.18 -8.78
CA ASP A 45 3.93 28.83 -9.35
C ASP A 45 4.45 27.79 -8.36
N THR A 46 3.75 26.67 -8.22
CA THR A 46 4.19 25.54 -7.41
C THR A 46 4.16 24.25 -8.23
N TYR A 47 4.91 23.25 -7.80
CA TYR A 47 5.11 22.02 -8.56
C TYR A 47 5.01 20.80 -7.66
N SER A 48 4.31 19.76 -8.12
CA SER A 48 4.20 18.47 -7.45
C SER A 48 4.27 17.31 -8.43
N ASP A 49 4.77 16.17 -7.97
CA ASP A 49 4.60 14.90 -8.65
C ASP A 49 3.28 14.21 -8.30
N CYS A 50 2.58 14.67 -7.24
CA CYS A 50 1.35 14.08 -6.71
C CYS A 50 1.47 12.56 -6.45
N SER A 51 2.66 12.12 -6.04
CA SER A 51 3.02 10.72 -5.78
C SER A 51 2.80 10.28 -4.32
N GLY A 52 2.15 11.10 -3.50
CA GLY A 52 2.00 10.88 -2.06
C GLY A 52 3.19 11.35 -1.20
N THR A 53 4.23 11.92 -1.81
CA THR A 53 5.35 12.56 -1.12
C THR A 53 5.41 14.05 -1.46
N HIS A 54 5.99 14.84 -0.55
CA HIS A 54 6.22 16.26 -0.81
C HIS A 54 7.23 16.44 -1.94
N THR A 55 6.95 17.41 -2.83
CA THR A 55 7.85 17.80 -3.91
C THR A 55 8.47 19.15 -3.58
N ASN A 56 9.81 19.22 -3.60
CA ASN A 56 10.53 20.44 -3.24
C ASN A 56 10.38 21.51 -4.32
N ASN A 57 10.10 22.72 -3.86
CA ASN A 57 10.01 23.94 -4.64
C ASN A 57 11.02 24.91 -4.05
N ASN A 58 12.19 25.04 -4.67
CA ASN A 58 13.21 25.99 -4.22
C ASN A 58 12.76 27.39 -4.57
N VAL A 59 12.53 28.23 -3.57
CA VAL A 59 12.00 29.58 -3.74
C VAL A 59 13.07 30.62 -3.41
N SER A 60 13.41 31.45 -4.39
CA SER A 60 14.32 32.59 -4.22
C SER A 60 13.63 33.86 -4.71
N GLY A 61 13.20 34.71 -3.77
CA GLY A 61 12.26 35.78 -4.08
C GLY A 61 10.94 35.20 -4.59
N THR A 62 10.50 35.58 -5.79
CA THR A 62 9.29 35.02 -6.44
C THR A 62 9.60 33.92 -7.45
N LEU A 63 10.88 33.61 -7.69
CA LEU A 63 11.30 32.57 -8.62
C LEU A 63 11.22 31.21 -7.93
N VAL A 64 10.55 30.26 -8.59
CA VAL A 64 10.42 28.88 -8.10
C VAL A 64 11.10 27.91 -9.06
N ASN A 65 12.01 27.09 -8.52
CA ASN A 65 12.69 26.01 -9.24
C ASN A 65 12.34 24.65 -8.63
N SER A 66 11.74 23.78 -9.43
CA SER A 66 11.33 22.44 -9.02
C SER A 66 11.50 21.43 -10.16
N ARG A 67 11.60 20.15 -9.79
CA ARG A 67 11.56 19.01 -10.71
C ARG A 67 10.18 18.35 -10.79
N GLY A 68 9.18 18.90 -10.09
CA GLY A 68 7.83 18.36 -10.09
C GLY A 68 7.22 18.34 -11.48
N ARG A 69 6.58 17.22 -11.83
CA ARG A 69 5.97 16.98 -13.14
C ARG A 69 4.81 17.91 -13.43
N LEU A 70 3.96 18.16 -12.42
CA LEU A 70 2.78 19.00 -12.56
C LEU A 70 3.07 20.40 -12.04
N ARG A 71 2.76 21.40 -12.87
CA ARG A 71 2.80 22.81 -12.51
C ARG A 71 1.41 23.28 -12.10
N PHE A 72 1.34 23.92 -10.96
CA PHE A 72 0.17 24.65 -10.48
C PHE A 72 0.45 26.14 -10.55
N ARG A 73 -0.49 26.89 -11.11
CA ARG A 73 -0.37 28.35 -11.28
C ARG A 73 -0.59 29.04 -9.93
N PRO A 74 -0.17 30.31 -9.76
CA PRO A 74 -0.61 31.11 -8.64
C PRO A 74 -2.12 31.04 -8.43
N GLY A 75 -2.53 31.14 -7.17
CA GLY A 75 -3.91 31.06 -6.73
C GLY A 75 -4.35 29.68 -6.25
N GLU A 76 -3.44 28.72 -6.04
CA GLU A 76 -3.82 27.41 -5.50
C GLU A 76 -4.18 27.51 -4.02
N LEU A 77 -5.34 26.96 -3.67
CA LEU A 77 -5.70 26.71 -2.29
C LEU A 77 -4.83 25.57 -1.74
N ALA A 78 -4.23 25.76 -0.57
CA ALA A 78 -3.48 24.74 0.13
C ALA A 78 -3.69 24.83 1.64
N GLN A 79 -3.36 23.76 2.35
CA GLN A 79 -3.28 23.75 3.81
C GLN A 79 -1.85 23.52 4.26
N VAL A 80 -1.38 24.31 5.22
CA VAL A 80 -0.05 24.14 5.82
C VAL A 80 -0.08 22.94 6.77
N GLY A 81 0.73 21.93 6.49
CA GLY A 81 0.88 20.74 7.34
C GLY A 81 1.90 20.93 8.45
N LYS A 82 3.06 21.51 8.10
CA LYS A 82 4.15 21.79 9.05
C LYS A 82 5.12 22.84 8.50
N ILE A 83 5.97 23.35 9.37
CA ILE A 83 7.05 24.28 9.07
C ILE A 83 8.33 23.78 9.73
N ASP A 84 9.38 23.60 8.93
CA ASP A 84 10.71 23.27 9.44
C ASP A 84 11.66 24.46 9.25
N VAL A 85 12.32 24.92 10.32
CA VAL A 85 13.30 26.01 10.23
C VAL A 85 14.71 25.44 10.03
N LYS A 86 15.41 25.89 8.98
CA LYS A 86 16.81 25.53 8.71
C LYS A 86 17.72 26.74 8.92
N ARG A 87 19.04 26.57 8.75
CA ARG A 87 20.03 27.63 9.02
C ARG A 87 19.94 28.86 8.08
N SER A 88 19.44 28.69 6.86
CA SER A 88 19.35 29.76 5.84
C SER A 88 18.10 29.68 4.97
N ARG A 89 17.09 28.92 5.42
CA ARG A 89 15.82 28.76 4.73
C ARG A 89 14.76 28.27 5.70
N ILE A 90 13.51 28.35 5.27
CA ILE A 90 12.37 27.73 5.94
C ILE A 90 11.66 26.81 4.95
N ASP A 91 11.33 25.60 5.39
CA ASP A 91 10.67 24.60 4.56
C ASP A 91 9.20 24.56 4.99
N VAL A 92 8.28 24.98 4.10
CA VAL A 92 6.83 25.02 4.37
C VAL A 92 6.14 23.88 3.63
N PHE A 93 5.54 22.97 4.38
CA PHE A 93 4.89 21.78 3.83
C PHE A 93 3.41 22.06 3.62
N LEU A 94 2.97 21.93 2.37
CA LEU A 94 1.62 22.23 1.92
C LEU A 94 0.94 21.00 1.33
N GLY A 95 -0.33 20.81 1.65
CA GLY A 95 -1.21 19.86 0.97
C GLY A 95 -2.25 20.60 0.13
N LEU A 96 -2.37 20.25 -1.15
CA LEU A 96 -3.47 20.73 -1.99
C LEU A 96 -4.72 19.89 -1.69
N PRO A 97 -5.85 20.51 -1.27
CA PRO A 97 -7.08 19.78 -0.96
C PRO A 97 -7.74 19.22 -2.21
N GLU A 98 -7.67 19.95 -3.32
CA GLU A 98 -8.25 19.54 -4.59
C GLU A 98 -7.28 18.56 -5.30
N PRO A 99 -7.65 17.28 -5.47
CA PRO A 99 -6.77 16.29 -6.06
C PRO A 99 -6.57 16.53 -7.56
N VAL A 100 -5.61 15.81 -8.13
CA VAL A 100 -5.46 15.69 -9.59
C VAL A 100 -5.88 14.30 -10.03
N LEU A 101 -6.42 14.21 -11.24
CA LEU A 101 -6.84 12.95 -11.81
C LEU A 101 -5.67 12.33 -12.57
N THR A 102 -5.16 11.19 -12.09
CA THR A 102 -4.03 10.51 -12.73
C THR A 102 -4.50 9.22 -13.40
N SER A 103 -4.28 9.10 -14.70
CA SER A 103 -4.59 7.88 -15.45
C SER A 103 -3.56 6.77 -15.21
N TYR A 104 -4.02 5.53 -15.18
CA TYR A 104 -3.18 4.32 -15.23
C TYR A 104 -3.82 3.26 -16.12
N GLN A 105 -3.02 2.30 -16.57
CA GLN A 105 -3.48 1.19 -17.41
C GLN A 105 -3.62 -0.09 -16.57
N ASP A 106 -4.72 -0.81 -16.74
CA ASP A 106 -4.91 -2.17 -16.22
C ASP A 106 -5.61 -3.03 -17.28
N GLY A 107 -4.83 -3.93 -17.89
CA GLY A 107 -5.26 -4.63 -19.09
C GLY A 107 -5.55 -3.64 -20.22
N PRO A 108 -6.72 -3.76 -20.91
CA PRO A 108 -7.09 -2.85 -21.99
C PRO A 108 -7.78 -1.56 -21.51
N PHE A 109 -7.88 -1.33 -20.19
CA PHE A 109 -8.63 -0.20 -19.63
C PHE A 109 -7.71 0.92 -19.17
N THR A 110 -8.08 2.15 -19.53
CA THR A 110 -7.54 3.36 -18.90
C THR A 110 -8.41 3.72 -17.72
N LEU A 111 -7.84 3.63 -16.52
CA LEU A 111 -8.50 3.95 -15.26
C LEU A 111 -7.87 5.19 -14.66
N PHE A 112 -8.53 5.77 -13.68
CA PHE A 112 -8.12 7.03 -13.07
C PHE A 112 -8.18 6.93 -11.56
N ASN A 113 -7.13 7.46 -10.92
CA ASN A 113 -7.06 7.63 -9.48
C ASN A 113 -7.04 9.12 -9.14
N GLU A 114 -7.67 9.47 -8.04
CA GLU A 114 -7.57 10.80 -7.45
C GLU A 114 -6.35 10.85 -6.54
N THR A 115 -5.32 11.57 -7.00
CA THR A 115 -4.05 11.67 -6.30
C THR A 115 -3.94 13.00 -5.57
N ARG A 116 -3.60 12.93 -4.29
CA ARG A 116 -3.31 14.12 -3.46
C ARG A 116 -1.94 14.67 -3.82
N CYS A 117 -1.83 15.99 -3.86
CA CYS A 117 -0.59 16.68 -4.19
C CYS A 117 -0.02 17.33 -2.94
N LEU A 118 1.24 17.01 -2.66
CA LEU A 118 2.00 17.53 -1.54
C LEU A 118 3.19 18.34 -2.07
N LEU A 119 3.40 19.52 -1.49
CA LEU A 119 4.38 20.51 -1.93
C LEU A 119 5.23 20.92 -0.72
N GLU A 120 6.53 21.07 -0.90
CA GLU A 120 7.42 21.69 0.09
C GLU A 120 7.97 22.97 -0.54
N LEU A 121 7.72 24.13 0.09
CA LEU A 121 8.32 25.39 -0.32
C LEU A 121 9.62 25.56 0.48
N ASP A 122 10.77 25.37 -0.17
CA ASP A 122 12.10 25.59 0.39
C ASP A 122 12.44 27.09 0.20
N VAL A 123 12.00 27.93 1.12
CA VAL A 123 12.09 29.40 1.00
C VAL A 123 13.44 29.89 1.51
N GLU A 124 14.28 30.38 0.61
CA GLU A 124 15.56 30.99 0.96
C GLU A 124 15.35 32.30 1.74
N LEU A 125 16.05 32.45 2.87
CA LEU A 125 15.94 33.61 3.73
C LEU A 125 17.31 34.16 4.10
N PRO A 126 17.45 35.49 4.27
CA PRO A 126 18.65 36.07 4.87
C PRO A 126 18.95 35.43 6.22
N ARG A 127 20.21 35.01 6.42
CA ARG A 127 20.65 34.36 7.68
C ARG A 127 20.33 35.19 8.92
N SER A 128 20.36 36.51 8.80
CA SER A 128 20.04 37.45 9.89
C SER A 128 18.61 37.31 10.41
N LEU A 129 17.64 36.93 9.59
CA LEU A 129 16.26 36.69 10.04
C LEU A 129 16.16 35.46 10.92
N ILE A 130 16.90 34.40 10.57
CA ILE A 130 16.88 33.13 11.29
C ILE A 130 17.73 33.21 12.55
N SER A 131 18.98 33.67 12.43
CA SER A 131 19.89 33.78 13.58
C SER A 131 19.45 34.86 14.57
N GLY A 132 18.74 35.88 14.09
CA GLY A 132 18.14 36.93 14.90
C GLY A 132 16.77 36.57 15.47
N ASP A 133 16.29 35.33 15.28
CA ASP A 133 15.03 34.85 15.84
C ASP A 133 13.80 35.71 15.45
N ASN A 134 13.85 36.27 14.24
CA ASN A 134 12.90 37.28 13.76
C ASN A 134 11.68 36.62 13.08
N ALA A 135 10.78 36.07 13.89
CA ALA A 135 9.56 35.41 13.41
C ALA A 135 8.70 36.33 12.52
N ASP A 136 8.58 37.62 12.85
CA ASP A 136 7.71 38.55 12.12
C ASP A 136 8.31 38.90 10.74
N GLY A 137 9.63 39.03 10.65
CA GLY A 137 10.33 39.19 9.37
C GLY A 137 10.21 37.96 8.46
N ILE A 138 10.24 36.76 9.04
CA ILE A 138 10.00 35.51 8.32
C ILE A 138 8.54 35.43 7.85
N GLU A 139 7.59 35.80 8.71
CA GLU A 139 6.16 35.86 8.37
C GLU A 139 5.90 36.81 7.20
N ALA A 140 6.51 37.99 7.20
CA ALA A 140 6.42 38.93 6.08
C ALA A 140 6.98 38.35 4.77
N ALA A 141 8.08 37.59 4.83
CA ALA A 141 8.64 36.91 3.66
C ALA A 141 7.70 35.81 3.14
N LEU A 142 7.10 35.02 4.04
CA LEU A 142 6.11 34.00 3.67
C LEU A 142 4.85 34.61 3.07
N GLN A 143 4.38 35.75 3.58
CA GLN A 143 3.19 36.45 3.06
C GLN A 143 3.34 36.91 1.61
N ALA A 144 4.57 37.08 1.11
CA ALA A 144 4.83 37.36 -0.30
C ALA A 144 4.66 36.12 -1.21
N LEU A 145 4.69 34.92 -0.65
CA LEU A 145 4.62 33.64 -1.37
C LEU A 145 3.28 32.93 -1.18
N VAL A 146 2.70 33.09 0.00
CA VAL A 146 1.44 32.46 0.40
C VAL A 146 0.62 33.46 1.20
N ARG A 147 -0.63 33.66 0.81
CA ARG A 147 -1.56 34.45 1.60
C ARG A 147 -2.28 33.55 2.59
N ARG A 148 -2.20 33.88 3.88
CA ARG A 148 -2.82 33.10 4.96
C ARG A 148 -4.26 33.53 5.24
N PHE A 149 -5.11 32.57 5.57
CA PHE A 149 -6.51 32.73 5.94
C PHE A 149 -6.84 31.92 7.19
N ASN A 150 -7.90 32.30 7.91
CA ASN A 150 -8.29 31.62 9.15
C ASN A 150 -9.14 30.38 8.89
N SER A 151 -9.81 30.30 7.73
CA SER A 151 -10.62 29.15 7.34
C SER A 151 -10.55 28.87 5.85
N GLN A 152 -10.98 27.66 5.46
CA GLN A 152 -11.08 27.26 4.07
C GLN A 152 -12.07 28.14 3.30
N ASP A 153 -13.23 28.41 3.91
CA ASP A 153 -14.29 29.20 3.31
C ASP A 153 -13.83 30.63 3.02
N GLU A 154 -13.06 31.23 3.94
CA GLU A 154 -12.48 32.57 3.75
C GLU A 154 -11.51 32.58 2.56
N ALA A 155 -10.62 31.59 2.49
CA ALA A 155 -9.70 31.43 1.35
C ALA A 155 -10.48 31.21 0.04
N MET A 156 -11.53 30.39 0.04
CA MET A 156 -12.35 30.13 -1.15
C MET A 156 -13.21 31.33 -1.60
N GLN A 157 -13.35 32.37 -0.78
CA GLN A 157 -14.00 33.62 -1.18
C GLN A 157 -13.00 34.69 -1.63
N ALA A 158 -11.70 34.43 -1.47
CA ALA A 158 -10.66 35.38 -1.79
C ALA A 158 -10.48 35.50 -3.30
N LYS A 159 -10.24 36.74 -3.77
CA LYS A 159 -10.12 37.07 -5.20
C LYS A 159 -8.91 36.44 -5.89
N ASP A 160 -7.91 36.06 -5.10
CA ASP A 160 -6.67 35.43 -5.55
C ASP A 160 -6.79 33.91 -5.68
N TRP A 161 -7.89 33.29 -5.24
CA TRP A 161 -8.13 31.88 -5.49
C TRP A 161 -8.41 31.65 -6.97
N ASN A 162 -7.68 30.71 -7.59
CA ASN A 162 -7.82 30.38 -9.00
C ASN A 162 -9.01 29.46 -9.32
N HIS A 163 -9.80 29.08 -8.30
CA HIS A 163 -10.97 28.20 -8.41
C HIS A 163 -10.68 26.84 -9.05
N ARG A 164 -9.43 26.34 -8.99
CA ARG A 164 -9.11 25.03 -9.57
C ARG A 164 -10.01 23.96 -8.96
N LYS A 165 -10.56 23.14 -9.85
CA LYS A 165 -11.28 21.91 -9.54
C LYS A 165 -10.59 20.73 -10.21
N ARG A 166 -10.73 19.55 -9.61
CA ARG A 166 -10.31 18.29 -10.21
C ARG A 166 -10.99 18.17 -11.57
N GLU A 167 -10.21 17.70 -12.55
CA GLU A 167 -10.74 17.40 -13.88
C GLU A 167 -11.88 16.37 -13.79
N ALA A 168 -12.88 16.53 -14.66
CA ALA A 168 -13.94 15.55 -14.77
C ALA A 168 -13.39 14.22 -15.27
N TYR A 169 -13.98 13.11 -14.82
CA TYR A 169 -13.74 11.82 -15.45
C TYR A 169 -14.16 11.88 -16.93
N PRO A 170 -13.59 11.03 -17.80
CA PRO A 170 -14.07 10.90 -19.17
C PRO A 170 -15.57 10.60 -19.22
N ALA A 171 -16.21 10.98 -20.33
CA ALA A 171 -17.57 10.55 -20.61
C ALA A 171 -17.65 9.00 -20.55
N ASP A 172 -18.75 8.46 -20.03
CA ASP A 172 -18.99 7.03 -19.87
C ASP A 172 -17.99 6.29 -18.95
N TYR A 173 -17.30 6.98 -18.04
CA TYR A 173 -16.34 6.33 -17.15
C TYR A 173 -16.97 5.24 -16.26
N ASP A 174 -18.22 5.39 -15.82
CA ASP A 174 -18.95 4.36 -15.08
C ASP A 174 -19.11 3.06 -15.89
N ARG A 175 -19.32 3.18 -17.20
CA ARG A 175 -19.35 2.02 -18.10
C ARG A 175 -17.97 1.36 -18.19
N THR A 176 -16.90 2.16 -18.23
CA THR A 176 -15.52 1.67 -18.22
C THR A 176 -15.24 0.88 -16.94
N LEU A 177 -15.66 1.40 -15.77
CA LEU A 177 -15.52 0.71 -14.48
C LEU A 177 -16.31 -0.61 -14.45
N ALA A 178 -17.54 -0.63 -14.95
CA ALA A 178 -18.34 -1.86 -15.00
C ALA A 178 -17.71 -2.93 -15.91
N GLN A 179 -17.18 -2.51 -17.06
CA GLN A 179 -16.47 -3.42 -17.98
C GLN A 179 -15.16 -3.93 -17.40
N HIS A 180 -14.39 -3.06 -16.72
CA HIS A 180 -13.16 -3.44 -16.04
C HIS A 180 -13.42 -4.46 -14.92
N ALA A 181 -14.47 -4.25 -14.11
CA ALA A 181 -14.85 -5.19 -13.05
C ALA A 181 -15.22 -6.57 -13.60
N ALA A 182 -16.00 -6.62 -14.69
CA ALA A 182 -16.32 -7.86 -15.38
C ALA A 182 -15.08 -8.55 -15.95
N TRP A 183 -14.19 -7.78 -16.59
CA TRP A 183 -12.94 -8.30 -17.12
C TRP A 183 -12.03 -8.86 -16.02
N LYS A 184 -11.86 -8.16 -14.88
CA LYS A 184 -11.08 -8.65 -13.74
C LYS A 184 -11.63 -9.96 -13.19
N ALA A 185 -12.95 -10.06 -13.01
CA ALA A 185 -13.59 -11.30 -12.57
C ALA A 185 -13.32 -12.45 -13.55
N GLN A 186 -13.40 -12.19 -14.86
CA GLN A 186 -13.04 -13.16 -15.89
C GLN A 186 -11.57 -13.58 -15.80
N GLN A 187 -10.63 -12.65 -15.61
CA GLN A 187 -9.20 -12.99 -15.47
C GLN A 187 -8.94 -13.90 -14.26
N VAL A 188 -9.60 -13.64 -13.13
CA VAL A 188 -9.53 -14.50 -11.94
C VAL A 188 -10.08 -15.90 -12.25
N ASN A 189 -11.24 -15.99 -12.89
CA ASN A 189 -11.85 -17.27 -13.25
C ASN A 189 -11.00 -18.07 -14.26
N VAL A 190 -10.38 -17.40 -15.22
CA VAL A 190 -9.44 -18.03 -16.16
C VAL A 190 -8.24 -18.62 -15.41
N ALA A 191 -7.68 -17.89 -14.44
CA ALA A 191 -6.56 -18.38 -13.63
C ALA A 191 -6.97 -19.61 -12.78
N ILE A 192 -8.16 -19.57 -12.17
CA ILE A 192 -8.71 -20.70 -11.40
C ILE A 192 -8.91 -21.91 -12.32
N GLN A 193 -9.50 -21.72 -13.50
CA GLN A 193 -9.73 -22.80 -14.45
C GLN A 193 -8.41 -23.42 -14.92
N ALA A 194 -7.41 -22.60 -15.24
CA ALA A 194 -6.08 -23.09 -15.60
C ALA A 194 -5.44 -23.92 -14.47
N ARG A 195 -5.67 -23.54 -13.21
CA ARG A 195 -5.20 -24.32 -12.05
C ARG A 195 -5.95 -25.65 -11.90
N ILE A 196 -7.27 -25.66 -12.12
CA ILE A 196 -8.09 -26.89 -12.16
C ILE A 196 -7.56 -27.83 -13.25
N ASP A 197 -7.30 -27.31 -14.45
CA ASP A 197 -6.83 -28.10 -15.58
C ASP A 197 -5.45 -28.70 -15.31
N LYS A 198 -4.53 -27.90 -14.75
CA LYS A 198 -3.22 -28.39 -14.29
C LYS A 198 -3.36 -29.48 -13.22
N ALA A 199 -4.20 -29.27 -12.21
CA ALA A 199 -4.43 -30.27 -11.16
C ALA A 199 -5.01 -31.56 -11.75
N ARG A 200 -5.90 -31.46 -12.75
CA ARG A 200 -6.46 -32.63 -13.46
C ARG A 200 -5.38 -33.42 -14.17
N GLU A 201 -4.52 -32.74 -14.93
CA GLU A 201 -3.43 -33.36 -15.68
C GLU A 201 -2.37 -34.00 -14.76
N GLU A 202 -1.96 -33.32 -13.69
CA GLU A 202 -1.01 -33.87 -12.73
C GLU A 202 -1.59 -35.05 -11.95
N THR A 203 -2.88 -34.99 -11.61
CA THR A 203 -3.56 -36.07 -10.89
C THR A 203 -3.80 -37.29 -11.78
N SER A 204 -4.16 -37.10 -13.05
CA SER A 204 -4.37 -38.23 -13.96
C SER A 204 -3.07 -39.02 -14.21
N ARG A 205 -1.95 -38.32 -14.37
CA ARG A 205 -0.61 -38.94 -14.52
C ARG A 205 -0.16 -39.73 -13.29
N LEU A 206 -0.74 -39.52 -12.10
CA LEU A 206 -0.41 -40.33 -10.93
C LEU A 206 -0.85 -41.78 -11.10
N ALA A 207 -1.99 -42.02 -11.77
CA ALA A 207 -2.51 -43.37 -11.99
C ALA A 207 -1.48 -44.24 -12.73
N ASP A 208 -0.77 -43.67 -13.71
CA ASP A 208 0.27 -44.37 -14.47
C ASP A 208 1.56 -44.65 -13.68
N ARG A 209 1.75 -43.98 -12.53
CA ARG A 209 2.95 -44.08 -11.69
C ARG A 209 2.76 -44.99 -10.47
N VAL A 210 1.52 -45.36 -10.15
CA VAL A 210 1.24 -46.28 -9.05
C VAL A 210 1.78 -47.67 -9.39
N THR A 211 2.56 -48.24 -8.47
CA THR A 211 3.15 -49.57 -8.61
C THR A 211 2.64 -50.51 -7.52
N SER A 212 2.74 -51.82 -7.76
CA SER A 212 2.40 -52.85 -6.78
C SER A 212 3.52 -53.13 -5.76
N ASP A 213 4.60 -52.33 -5.74
CA ASP A 213 5.71 -52.52 -4.81
C ASP A 213 5.26 -52.23 -3.36
N PRO A 214 5.49 -53.16 -2.41
CA PRO A 214 5.02 -52.99 -1.04
C PRO A 214 5.59 -51.76 -0.31
N ASP A 215 6.86 -51.42 -0.56
CA ASP A 215 7.51 -50.26 0.07
C ASP A 215 6.93 -48.95 -0.48
N TYR A 216 6.70 -48.90 -1.80
CA TYR A 216 5.98 -47.81 -2.47
C TYR A 216 4.58 -47.64 -1.91
N LEU A 217 3.76 -48.70 -1.83
CA LEU A 217 2.37 -48.62 -1.36
C LEU A 217 2.29 -48.17 0.11
N LYS A 218 3.24 -48.61 0.94
CA LYS A 218 3.35 -48.15 2.34
C LYS A 218 3.67 -46.66 2.42
N GLY A 219 4.57 -46.19 1.55
CA GLY A 219 4.86 -44.76 1.39
C GLY A 219 3.63 -43.99 0.96
N PHE A 220 2.95 -44.47 -0.08
CA PHE A 220 1.77 -43.87 -0.67
C PHE A 220 0.64 -43.65 0.33
N ALA A 221 0.29 -44.68 1.11
CA ALA A 221 -0.71 -44.56 2.17
C ALA A 221 -0.30 -43.52 3.24
N ALA A 222 0.98 -43.53 3.67
CA ALA A 222 1.47 -42.55 4.63
C ALA A 222 1.46 -41.11 4.07
N GLY A 223 1.71 -40.94 2.77
CA GLY A 223 1.64 -39.67 2.08
C GLY A 223 0.22 -39.10 2.00
N ILE A 224 -0.76 -39.97 1.74
CA ILE A 224 -2.20 -39.60 1.76
C ILE A 224 -2.58 -39.04 3.13
N GLU A 225 -2.28 -39.78 4.20
CA GLU A 225 -2.63 -39.37 5.56
C GLU A 225 -1.92 -38.07 5.98
N ALA A 226 -0.65 -37.92 5.59
CA ALA A 226 0.09 -36.69 5.86
C ALA A 226 -0.50 -35.46 5.15
N MET A 227 -0.94 -35.60 3.90
CA MET A 227 -1.54 -34.49 3.16
C MET A 227 -2.96 -34.17 3.62
N ARG A 228 -3.75 -35.17 4.05
CA ARG A 228 -5.08 -34.96 4.65
C ARG A 228 -5.04 -34.10 5.90
N ALA A 229 -3.93 -34.15 6.65
CA ALA A 229 -3.72 -33.33 7.84
C ALA A 229 -3.39 -31.85 7.51
N VAL A 230 -3.11 -31.52 6.25
CA VAL A 230 -2.82 -30.15 5.82
C VAL A 230 -4.12 -29.43 5.52
N ASP A 231 -4.30 -28.25 6.11
CA ASP A 231 -5.41 -27.38 5.78
C ASP A 231 -5.17 -26.70 4.41
N LEU A 232 -5.99 -27.09 3.43
CA LEU A 232 -6.01 -26.56 2.07
C LEU A 232 -7.28 -25.71 1.82
N GLY A 233 -7.96 -25.27 2.88
CA GLY A 233 -9.34 -24.78 2.80
C GLY A 233 -9.56 -23.42 2.17
N GLN A 234 -8.54 -22.59 2.00
CA GLN A 234 -8.71 -21.25 1.47
C GLN A 234 -8.36 -21.20 -0.03
N CYS A 235 -9.23 -20.57 -0.82
CA CYS A 235 -9.01 -20.38 -2.27
C CYS A 235 -7.65 -19.73 -2.57
N ASN A 236 -7.23 -18.76 -1.73
CA ASN A 236 -5.92 -18.14 -1.85
C ASN A 236 -4.77 -19.14 -1.65
N ASP A 237 -4.91 -20.12 -0.75
CA ASP A 237 -3.89 -21.14 -0.53
C ASP A 237 -3.78 -22.11 -1.71
N LEU A 238 -4.91 -22.53 -2.28
CA LEU A 238 -4.92 -23.39 -3.47
C LEU A 238 -4.41 -22.68 -4.73
N MET A 239 -4.60 -21.36 -4.81
CA MET A 239 -4.15 -20.53 -5.94
C MET A 239 -2.69 -20.08 -5.82
N SER A 240 -2.19 -19.79 -4.61
CA SER A 240 -0.85 -19.23 -4.41
C SER A 240 0.22 -20.26 -4.07
N ARG A 241 -0.15 -21.44 -3.57
CA ARG A 241 0.82 -22.43 -3.10
C ARG A 241 0.99 -23.58 -4.11
N ASP A 242 2.24 -23.87 -4.44
CA ASP A 242 2.61 -25.10 -5.14
C ASP A 242 2.80 -26.26 -4.16
N PHE A 243 2.61 -27.49 -4.65
CA PHE A 243 2.79 -28.73 -3.88
C PHE A 243 4.10 -28.73 -3.08
N ALA A 244 5.20 -28.28 -3.70
CA ALA A 244 6.52 -28.26 -3.08
C ALA A 244 6.60 -27.39 -1.80
N ASN A 245 5.73 -26.39 -1.67
CA ASN A 245 5.73 -25.46 -0.54
C ASN A 245 4.83 -25.92 0.61
N VAL A 246 3.93 -26.87 0.36
CA VAL A 246 2.87 -27.29 1.29
C VAL A 246 3.04 -28.74 1.73
N ALA A 247 3.67 -29.57 0.91
CA ALA A 247 3.86 -30.97 1.20
C ALA A 247 4.77 -31.17 2.43
N PRO A 248 4.28 -31.86 3.47
CA PRO A 248 5.13 -32.33 4.55
C PRO A 248 6.32 -33.13 4.02
N ALA A 249 7.49 -32.99 4.63
CA ALA A 249 8.64 -33.79 4.25
C ALA A 249 8.40 -35.28 4.59
N PRO A 250 8.88 -36.22 3.75
CA PRO A 250 8.77 -37.65 4.04
C PRO A 250 9.48 -37.97 5.37
N PRO A 251 8.84 -38.73 6.28
CA PRO A 251 9.45 -39.11 7.54
C PRO A 251 10.67 -40.00 7.29
N ARG A 252 11.69 -39.87 8.14
CA ARG A 252 12.83 -40.79 8.15
C ARG A 252 12.38 -42.10 8.80
N VAL A 253 12.18 -43.14 8.00
CA VAL A 253 11.71 -44.43 8.52
C VAL A 253 12.92 -45.29 8.90
N ALA A 254 13.05 -45.61 10.20
CA ALA A 254 14.09 -46.50 10.69
C ALA A 254 13.90 -47.93 10.13
N GLY A 255 14.98 -48.55 9.63
CA GLY A 255 14.97 -49.90 9.06
C GLY A 255 14.83 -49.97 7.53
N PHE A 256 14.62 -48.84 6.85
CA PHE A 256 14.71 -48.75 5.39
C PHE A 256 16.14 -48.36 4.98
N GLY A 257 16.84 -49.25 4.28
CA GLY A 257 18.12 -48.96 3.64
C GLY A 257 17.99 -48.98 2.11
N GLY A 258 18.80 -48.19 1.41
CA GLY A 258 18.94 -48.26 -0.05
C GLY A 258 17.64 -48.04 -0.84
N ASP A 259 17.40 -48.89 -1.83
CA ASP A 259 16.30 -48.75 -2.81
C ASP A 259 14.89 -48.78 -2.19
N ALA A 260 14.71 -49.50 -1.08
CA ALA A 260 13.44 -49.58 -0.37
C ALA A 260 13.02 -48.21 0.21
N ALA A 261 13.99 -47.45 0.75
CA ALA A 261 13.77 -46.08 1.20
C ALA A 261 13.36 -45.17 0.03
N GLY A 262 14.02 -45.33 -1.14
CA GLY A 262 13.68 -44.58 -2.35
C GLY A 262 12.27 -44.87 -2.87
N ARG A 263 11.85 -46.15 -2.86
CA ARG A 263 10.48 -46.55 -3.24
C ARG A 263 9.44 -45.99 -2.28
N TYR A 264 9.69 -46.07 -0.97
CA TYR A 264 8.84 -45.47 0.05
C TYR A 264 8.70 -43.95 -0.15
N THR A 265 9.82 -43.22 -0.33
CA THR A 265 9.78 -41.76 -0.52
C THR A 265 9.01 -41.36 -1.78
N ARG A 266 9.18 -42.09 -2.90
CA ARG A 266 8.38 -41.85 -4.11
C ARG A 266 6.89 -42.08 -3.86
N GLY A 267 6.55 -43.21 -3.24
CA GLY A 267 5.17 -43.49 -2.85
C GLY A 267 4.58 -42.38 -2.00
N TYR A 268 5.30 -41.95 -0.96
CA TYR A 268 4.89 -40.86 -0.07
C TYR A 268 4.58 -39.57 -0.82
N GLN A 269 5.49 -39.13 -1.70
CA GLN A 269 5.26 -37.94 -2.53
C GLN A 269 4.07 -38.10 -3.46
N ASP A 270 3.90 -39.26 -4.10
CA ASP A 270 2.78 -39.50 -5.01
C ASP A 270 1.43 -39.57 -4.27
N GLY A 271 1.39 -40.15 -3.07
CA GLY A 271 0.20 -40.14 -2.20
C GLY A 271 -0.19 -38.73 -1.76
N GLN A 272 0.79 -37.90 -1.42
CA GLN A 272 0.56 -36.48 -1.11
C GLN A 272 0.05 -35.71 -2.34
N ARG A 273 0.65 -35.91 -3.52
CA ARG A 273 0.22 -35.26 -4.76
C ARG A 273 -1.21 -35.65 -5.15
N LEU A 274 -1.60 -36.89 -4.91
CA LEU A 274 -2.96 -37.36 -5.17
C LEU A 274 -3.97 -36.56 -4.34
N VAL A 275 -3.77 -36.50 -3.02
CA VAL A 275 -4.69 -35.75 -2.13
C VAL A 275 -4.72 -34.28 -2.50
N PHE A 276 -3.56 -33.65 -2.69
CA PHE A 276 -3.48 -32.24 -3.07
C PHE A 276 -4.22 -31.94 -4.38
N GLY A 277 -4.06 -32.80 -5.38
CA GLY A 277 -4.73 -32.69 -6.67
C GLY A 277 -6.24 -32.89 -6.56
N LEU A 278 -6.70 -33.88 -5.81
CA LEU A 278 -8.13 -34.13 -5.58
C LEU A 278 -8.80 -32.97 -4.83
N GLU A 279 -8.17 -32.47 -3.76
CA GLU A 279 -8.67 -31.30 -3.02
C GLU A 279 -8.73 -30.06 -3.91
N SER A 280 -7.72 -29.85 -4.75
CA SER A 280 -7.71 -28.76 -5.74
C SER A 280 -8.89 -28.89 -6.71
N LEU A 281 -9.11 -30.08 -7.27
CA LEU A 281 -10.22 -30.34 -8.21
C LEU A 281 -11.60 -30.17 -7.58
N GLN A 282 -11.75 -30.49 -6.29
CA GLN A 282 -13.01 -30.36 -5.56
C GLN A 282 -13.30 -28.92 -5.14
N ARG A 283 -12.28 -28.18 -4.69
CA ARG A 283 -12.47 -26.86 -4.05
C ARG A 283 -12.30 -25.69 -4.99
N LEU A 284 -11.36 -25.74 -5.94
CA LEU A 284 -11.13 -24.62 -6.86
C LEU A 284 -12.38 -24.20 -7.66
N PRO A 285 -13.28 -25.10 -8.09
CA PRO A 285 -14.53 -24.67 -8.73
C PRO A 285 -15.39 -23.75 -7.86
N GLN A 286 -15.32 -23.90 -6.53
CA GLN A 286 -16.04 -23.06 -5.57
C GLN A 286 -15.38 -21.69 -5.36
N CYS A 287 -14.16 -21.51 -5.86
CA CYS A 287 -13.41 -20.26 -5.80
C CYS A 287 -13.73 -19.31 -6.96
N LEU A 288 -14.48 -19.78 -7.97
CA LEU A 288 -14.91 -18.95 -9.08
C LEU A 288 -15.70 -17.74 -8.57
N VAL A 289 -15.34 -16.56 -9.06
CA VAL A 289 -15.98 -15.32 -8.68
C VAL A 289 -17.11 -14.99 -9.65
N PRO A 290 -18.24 -14.44 -9.18
CA PRO A 290 -19.30 -13.99 -10.06
C PRO A 290 -18.77 -12.88 -10.98
N VAL A 291 -19.13 -12.96 -12.26
CA VAL A 291 -18.80 -11.89 -13.23
C VAL A 291 -19.92 -10.84 -13.16
N PRO A 292 -19.62 -9.59 -12.75
CA PRO A 292 -20.62 -8.52 -12.73
C PRO A 292 -21.24 -8.29 -14.11
N PRO A 293 -22.51 -7.89 -14.20
CA PRO A 293 -23.11 -7.50 -15.46
C PRO A 293 -22.41 -6.25 -16.00
N THR A 294 -21.93 -6.30 -17.23
CA THR A 294 -21.52 -5.09 -17.94
C THR A 294 -22.78 -4.32 -18.30
N ALA A 295 -22.86 -3.03 -17.96
CA ALA A 295 -23.97 -2.17 -18.37
C ALA A 295 -24.21 -2.35 -19.88
N MET A 296 -25.39 -2.84 -20.25
CA MET A 296 -25.77 -3.01 -21.65
C MET A 296 -25.64 -1.67 -22.36
N PRO A 297 -25.24 -1.63 -23.64
CA PRO A 297 -25.34 -0.39 -24.41
C PRO A 297 -26.78 0.10 -24.32
N GLY A 298 -26.97 1.32 -23.79
CA GLY A 298 -28.24 2.02 -23.85
C GLY A 298 -28.74 2.01 -25.31
N PRO A 299 -30.06 2.02 -25.55
CA PRO A 299 -30.61 1.87 -26.88
C PRO A 299 -29.94 2.87 -27.81
N ALA A 300 -29.38 2.37 -28.92
CA ALA A 300 -28.84 3.19 -29.98
C ALA A 300 -29.89 4.24 -30.33
N GLN A 301 -29.57 5.51 -30.11
CA GLN A 301 -30.40 6.61 -30.59
C GLN A 301 -30.44 6.46 -32.12
N ARG A 302 -31.59 6.05 -32.63
CA ARG A 302 -31.91 6.02 -34.06
C ARG A 302 -32.25 7.42 -34.53
#